data_AF-A0A1F3H434-F1
#
_entry.id   AF-A0A1F3H434-F1
#
_cell.length_a   1.000
_cell.length_b   1.000
_cell.length_c   1.000
_cell.angle_alpha   90.00
_cell.angle_beta   90.00
_cell.angle_gamma   90.00
#
_symmetry.space_group_name_H-M   'P 1'
#
loop_
_entity.id
_entity.type
_entity.pdbx_description
1 polymer ?
#
loop_
_entity_poly.entity_id
_entity_poly.type
_entity_poly.pdbx_seq_one_letter_code
_entity_poly.pdbx_strand_id
1 'polypeptide(L)'
;MKYPLLAIFVIFLPSSLFSLENKSDSLLKELDRVIEKRAIFLEMKEVGISDLKQKKQQLRKQEDIIDINREIINQYNSFICDSAEFYIKENLTLARQSDKKDIITESLLHLSYVYSLSGLFFQASEIFESLDYEHLPDHYKAWYCWNYIRYFENLIVYINDPRYSYPYEIKKEEWRDRVMSLLSEQSEEYRKELTHKLQLSGQFSDAEEILNSIFEHQQPHTHQYAMAAMNLAKHYAKTNETEKETYYLILAAISDVELAVKENEALLSLAVKLYHSGDVDRAYNYIRVALDDALFYNARFKNSVISRIQPIIEDTYLQKIHSQQKNLRLYSIVTSLFVIFLIITLSYLYIQIKAVSKAKKELRMMNDDLVKLNKKLDEANIVKEHYIGYFMNQCSVYVNKLHKYRKNVNLNIKTGQMGNLHKFSPDEMEYDINELHTNFDKTFLALYPNFVTEFNSLLRSNEQYNLERGELNNELRIFALIKLGITDVKQIADFLHYSVQTVYNYKSKVKTKALVESDQFEEEVIKIGSIK
;
A
#
# COMPACT_ATOMS: atom_id res chain seq x y z
N MET A 1 -22.74 6.30 28.12
CA MET A 1 -22.44 5.06 27.37
C MET A 1 -21.76 5.44 26.06
N LYS A 2 -20.43 5.31 26.00
CA LYS A 2 -19.61 5.60 24.82
C LYS A 2 -18.51 4.53 24.77
N TYR A 3 -18.61 3.60 23.84
CA TYR A 3 -17.51 2.73 23.45
C TYR A 3 -17.20 3.06 21.98
N PRO A 4 -15.98 3.48 21.62
CA PRO A 4 -15.61 3.51 20.22
C PRO A 4 -15.28 2.07 19.80
N LEU A 5 -15.88 1.63 18.69
CA LEU A 5 -15.55 0.39 18.00
C LEU A 5 -14.04 0.35 17.73
N LEU A 6 -13.35 -0.62 18.33
CA LEU A 6 -12.00 -0.98 17.98
C LEU A 6 -12.07 -1.78 16.68
N ALA A 7 -11.75 -1.16 15.55
CA ALA A 7 -11.60 -1.85 14.27
C ALA A 7 -10.31 -2.71 14.35
N ILE A 8 -10.46 -4.00 14.63
CA ILE A 8 -9.38 -4.98 14.57
C ILE A 8 -9.09 -5.24 13.09
N PHE A 9 -8.02 -4.66 12.58
CA PHE A 9 -7.45 -5.00 11.29
C PHE A 9 -6.67 -6.31 11.47
N VAL A 10 -7.35 -7.45 11.27
CA VAL A 10 -6.67 -8.74 11.20
C VAL A 10 -5.87 -8.76 9.90
N ILE A 11 -4.57 -8.49 10.01
CA ILE A 11 -3.60 -8.76 8.96
C ILE A 11 -3.53 -10.28 8.86
N PHE A 12 -4.32 -10.87 7.96
CA PHE A 12 -4.04 -12.20 7.44
C PHE A 12 -2.71 -12.11 6.69
N LEU A 13 -1.61 -12.42 7.39
CA LEU A 13 -0.38 -12.84 6.73
C LEU A 13 -0.76 -14.02 5.85
N PRO A 14 -0.61 -13.95 4.52
CA PRO A 14 -0.79 -15.13 3.70
C PRO A 14 0.25 -16.12 4.19
N SER A 15 -0.23 -17.20 4.80
CA SER A 15 0.57 -18.38 5.08
C SER A 15 1.18 -18.79 3.75
N SER A 16 2.46 -18.46 3.56
CA SER A 16 3.28 -18.95 2.48
C SER A 16 3.17 -20.47 2.56
N LEU A 17 2.40 -21.04 1.64
CA LEU A 17 2.48 -22.43 1.27
C LEU A 17 3.96 -22.67 0.96
N PHE A 18 4.66 -23.30 1.90
CA PHE A 18 5.91 -23.96 1.59
C PHE A 18 5.56 -25.01 0.52
N SER A 19 5.77 -24.67 -0.75
CA SER A 19 5.72 -25.70 -1.79
C SER A 19 6.87 -26.64 -1.48
N LEU A 20 6.58 -27.93 -1.31
CA LEU A 20 7.60 -28.96 -1.47
C LEU A 20 8.25 -28.70 -2.83
N GLU A 21 9.54 -28.37 -2.83
CA GLU A 21 10.29 -28.12 -4.06
C GLU A 21 10.32 -29.43 -4.85
N ASN A 22 9.56 -29.48 -5.95
CA ASN A 22 9.49 -30.67 -6.78
C ASN A 22 10.85 -30.86 -7.46
N LYS A 23 11.34 -32.10 -7.63
CA LYS A 23 12.65 -32.37 -8.27
C LYS A 23 12.75 -31.74 -9.65
N SER A 24 11.63 -31.71 -10.39
CA SER A 24 11.52 -31.03 -11.69
C SER A 24 11.63 -29.51 -11.59
N ASP A 25 11.19 -28.87 -10.51
CA ASP A 25 11.33 -27.42 -10.32
C ASP A 25 12.80 -27.02 -10.13
N SER A 26 13.56 -27.84 -9.39
CA SER A 26 15.01 -27.65 -9.26
C SER A 26 15.72 -27.80 -10.61
N LEU A 27 15.34 -28.78 -11.42
CA LEU A 27 15.92 -28.99 -12.75
C LEU A 27 15.50 -27.92 -13.76
N LEU A 28 14.28 -27.39 -13.69
CA LEU A 28 13.86 -26.26 -14.52
C LEU A 28 14.69 -25.01 -14.22
N LYS A 29 14.99 -24.75 -12.94
CA LYS A 29 15.91 -23.65 -12.54
C LYS A 29 17.33 -23.86 -13.08
N GLU A 30 17.79 -25.11 -13.13
CA GLU A 30 19.08 -25.44 -13.74
C GLU A 30 19.07 -25.19 -15.24
N LEU A 31 18.04 -25.65 -15.95
CA LEU A 31 17.84 -25.38 -17.37
C LEU A 31 17.77 -23.86 -17.65
N ASP A 32 17.04 -23.10 -16.84
CA ASP A 32 16.99 -21.63 -16.93
C ASP A 32 18.40 -21.03 -16.89
N ARG A 33 19.23 -21.47 -15.94
CA ARG A 33 20.62 -21.02 -15.79
C ARG A 33 21.52 -21.48 -16.94
N VAL A 34 21.30 -22.67 -17.49
CA VAL A 34 22.04 -23.18 -18.66
C VAL A 34 21.70 -22.37 -19.91
N ILE A 35 20.42 -22.04 -20.10
CA ILE A 35 19.95 -21.17 -21.19
C ILE A 35 20.54 -19.76 -21.06
N GLU A 36 20.63 -19.19 -19.86
CA GLU A 36 21.29 -17.90 -19.64
C GLU A 36 22.76 -17.91 -20.08
N LYS A 37 23.43 -19.07 -19.94
CA LYS A 37 24.82 -19.28 -20.34
C LYS A 37 25.00 -19.75 -21.79
N ARG A 38 23.93 -19.86 -22.59
CA ARG A 38 23.96 -20.39 -23.97
C ARG A 38 25.03 -19.75 -24.86
N ALA A 39 25.30 -18.46 -24.67
CA ALA A 39 26.30 -17.73 -25.45
C ALA A 39 27.73 -18.25 -25.20
N ILE A 40 28.04 -18.72 -23.99
CA ILE A 40 29.34 -19.28 -23.63
C ILE A 40 29.54 -20.62 -24.34
N PHE A 41 28.53 -21.49 -24.32
CA PHE A 41 28.58 -22.79 -25.02
C PHE A 41 28.69 -22.61 -26.54
N LEU A 42 27.99 -21.62 -27.08
CA LEU A 42 28.12 -21.21 -28.48
C LEU A 42 29.56 -20.81 -28.83
N GLU A 43 30.17 -19.94 -28.04
CA GLU A 43 31.56 -19.50 -28.24
C GLU A 43 32.54 -20.67 -28.18
N MET A 44 32.39 -21.57 -27.20
CA MET A 44 33.23 -22.77 -27.09
C MET A 44 33.13 -23.66 -28.33
N LYS A 45 31.92 -23.87 -28.86
CA LYS A 45 31.67 -24.63 -30.09
C LYS A 45 32.33 -23.96 -31.30
N GLU A 46 32.20 -22.65 -31.43
CA GLU A 46 32.79 -21.87 -32.52
C GLU A 46 34.33 -21.88 -32.49
N VAL A 47 34.94 -21.78 -31.31
CA VAL A 47 36.40 -21.90 -31.14
C VAL A 47 36.87 -23.28 -31.60
N GLY A 48 36.21 -24.36 -31.15
CA GLY A 48 36.57 -25.72 -31.56
C GLY A 48 36.49 -25.94 -33.07
N ILE A 49 35.47 -25.38 -33.72
CA ILE A 49 35.35 -25.41 -35.18
C ILE A 49 36.42 -24.54 -35.86
N SER A 50 36.73 -23.37 -35.31
CA SER A 50 37.76 -22.48 -35.83
C SER A 50 39.13 -23.17 -35.84
N ASP A 51 39.46 -23.91 -34.78
CA ASP A 51 40.71 -24.68 -34.69
C ASP A 51 40.80 -25.75 -35.79
N LEU A 52 39.70 -26.47 -36.06
CA LEU A 52 39.64 -27.44 -37.17
C LEU A 52 39.83 -26.76 -38.52
N LYS A 53 39.22 -25.59 -38.74
CA LYS A 53 39.39 -24.80 -39.97
C LYS A 53 40.83 -24.31 -40.14
N GLN A 54 41.50 -23.89 -39.07
CA GLN A 54 42.91 -23.48 -39.13
C GLN A 54 43.83 -24.66 -39.44
N LYS A 55 43.63 -25.81 -38.79
CA LYS A 55 44.35 -27.05 -39.11
C LYS A 55 44.18 -27.43 -40.58
N LYS A 56 42.95 -27.33 -41.12
CA LYS A 56 42.67 -27.61 -42.53
C LYS A 56 43.50 -26.73 -43.48
N GLN A 57 43.71 -25.45 -43.18
CA GLN A 57 44.49 -24.54 -44.04
C GLN A 57 45.96 -24.98 -44.20
N GLN A 58 46.48 -25.79 -43.29
CA GLN A 58 47.85 -26.31 -43.35
C GLN A 58 47.95 -27.60 -44.17
N LEU A 59 46.83 -28.27 -44.43
CA LEU A 59 46.78 -29.52 -45.18
C LEU A 59 46.91 -29.27 -46.68
N ARG A 60 47.50 -30.25 -47.38
CA ARG A 60 47.72 -30.21 -48.84
C ARG A 60 47.24 -31.47 -49.52
N LYS A 61 47.24 -32.61 -48.82
CA LYS A 61 46.73 -33.87 -49.35
C LYS A 61 45.22 -33.88 -49.27
N GLN A 62 44.61 -34.36 -50.34
CA GLN A 62 43.17 -34.45 -50.47
C GLN A 62 42.53 -35.39 -49.44
N GLU A 63 43.21 -36.48 -49.07
CA GLU A 63 42.75 -37.42 -48.03
C GLU A 63 42.66 -36.74 -46.67
N ASP A 64 43.74 -36.08 -46.24
CA ASP A 64 43.75 -35.33 -44.98
C ASP A 64 42.66 -34.23 -44.95
N ILE A 65 42.40 -33.59 -46.11
CA ILE A 65 41.34 -32.59 -46.25
C ILE A 65 39.95 -33.22 -46.08
N ILE A 66 39.72 -34.41 -46.65
CA ILE A 66 38.44 -35.13 -46.50
C ILE A 66 38.23 -35.53 -45.04
N ASP A 67 39.26 -36.03 -44.37
CA ASP A 67 39.18 -36.47 -42.97
C ASP A 67 38.90 -35.31 -42.03
N ILE A 68 39.61 -34.19 -42.17
CA ILE A 68 39.31 -33.02 -41.33
C ILE A 68 37.95 -32.41 -41.66
N ASN A 69 37.51 -32.49 -42.91
CA ASN A 69 36.16 -32.09 -43.28
C ASN A 69 35.11 -32.99 -42.61
N ARG A 70 35.33 -34.30 -42.46
CA ARG A 70 34.43 -35.18 -41.68
C ARG A 70 34.30 -34.72 -40.23
N GLU A 71 35.41 -34.34 -39.59
CA GLU A 71 35.37 -33.77 -38.24
C GLU A 71 34.57 -32.46 -38.20
N ILE A 72 34.78 -31.56 -39.16
CA ILE A 72 34.05 -30.30 -39.27
C ILE A 72 32.55 -30.53 -39.52
N ILE A 73 32.20 -31.49 -40.39
CA ILE A 73 30.83 -31.89 -40.69
C ILE A 73 30.15 -32.39 -39.41
N ASN A 74 30.81 -33.26 -38.64
CA ASN A 74 30.28 -33.75 -37.37
C ASN A 74 30.02 -32.62 -36.36
N GLN A 75 30.84 -31.57 -36.35
CA GLN A 75 30.56 -30.40 -35.52
C GLN A 75 29.37 -29.56 -36.02
N TYR A 76 29.14 -29.51 -37.33
CA TYR A 76 28.10 -28.69 -37.93
C TYR A 76 26.74 -29.36 -38.10
N ASN A 77 26.67 -30.69 -38.21
CA ASN A 77 25.45 -31.45 -38.55
C ASN A 77 24.24 -31.07 -37.67
N SER A 78 24.48 -30.85 -36.38
CA SER A 78 23.46 -30.45 -35.40
C SER A 78 23.54 -28.96 -35.00
N PHE A 79 24.41 -28.17 -35.64
CA PHE A 79 24.71 -26.78 -35.26
C PHE A 79 24.29 -25.77 -36.35
N ILE A 80 24.77 -25.91 -37.59
CA ILE A 80 24.41 -25.03 -38.72
C ILE A 80 24.33 -25.85 -40.00
N CYS A 81 23.13 -25.96 -40.59
CA CYS A 81 22.87 -26.74 -41.79
C CYS A 81 23.72 -26.27 -43.00
N ASP A 82 23.69 -24.98 -43.32
CA ASP A 82 24.36 -24.44 -44.51
C ASP A 82 25.89 -24.68 -44.48
N SER A 83 26.48 -24.60 -43.28
CA SER A 83 27.90 -24.89 -43.09
C SER A 83 28.20 -26.38 -43.21
N ALA A 84 27.37 -27.26 -42.64
CA ALA A 84 27.50 -28.71 -42.84
C ALA A 84 27.44 -29.06 -44.34
N GLU A 85 26.44 -28.54 -45.05
CA GLU A 85 26.24 -28.74 -46.49
C GLU A 85 27.47 -28.30 -47.30
N PHE A 86 28.08 -27.16 -46.97
CA PHE A 86 29.27 -26.67 -47.65
C PHE A 86 30.42 -27.69 -47.60
N TYR A 87 30.77 -28.18 -46.41
CA TYR A 87 31.88 -29.13 -46.24
C TYR A 87 31.54 -30.52 -46.80
N ILE A 88 30.27 -30.95 -46.74
CA ILE A 88 29.79 -32.18 -47.38
C ILE A 88 29.97 -32.08 -48.90
N LYS A 89 29.57 -30.96 -49.52
CA LYS A 89 29.71 -30.74 -50.96
C LYS A 89 31.16 -30.65 -51.41
N GLU A 90 32.03 -30.11 -50.57
CA GLU A 90 33.47 -30.11 -50.81
C GLU A 90 34.01 -31.55 -50.83
N ASN A 91 33.70 -32.36 -49.81
CA ASN A 91 34.07 -33.79 -49.79
C ASN A 91 33.54 -34.55 -50.99
N LEU A 92 32.28 -34.32 -51.37
CA LEU A 92 31.68 -34.91 -52.56
C LEU A 92 32.40 -34.51 -53.85
N THR A 93 32.80 -33.24 -53.97
CA THR A 93 33.53 -32.73 -55.15
C THR A 93 34.92 -33.38 -55.24
N LEU A 94 35.65 -33.42 -54.13
CA LEU A 94 36.94 -34.08 -54.02
C LEU A 94 36.81 -35.58 -54.36
N ALA A 95 35.84 -36.27 -53.76
CA ALA A 95 35.61 -37.69 -54.00
C ALA A 95 35.30 -38.01 -55.47
N ARG A 96 34.53 -37.15 -56.15
CA ARG A 96 34.25 -37.28 -57.59
C ARG A 96 35.49 -37.07 -58.45
N GLN A 97 36.36 -36.13 -58.11
CA GLN A 97 37.61 -35.88 -58.84
C GLN A 97 38.59 -37.05 -58.75
N SER A 98 38.54 -37.81 -57.65
CA SER A 98 39.41 -38.97 -57.40
C SER A 98 38.72 -40.32 -57.54
N ASP A 99 37.49 -40.34 -58.08
CA ASP A 99 36.64 -41.54 -58.26
C ASP A 99 36.51 -42.43 -57.00
N LYS A 100 36.45 -41.79 -55.82
CA LYS A 100 36.31 -42.48 -54.53
C LYS A 100 34.84 -42.75 -54.19
N LYS A 101 34.28 -43.83 -54.76
CA LYS A 101 32.87 -44.21 -54.60
C LYS A 101 32.37 -44.26 -53.16
N ASP A 102 33.18 -44.79 -52.25
CA ASP A 102 32.86 -44.88 -50.82
C ASP A 102 32.54 -43.50 -50.20
N ILE A 103 33.40 -42.51 -50.45
CA ILE A 103 33.26 -41.14 -49.94
C ILE A 103 32.12 -40.39 -50.64
N ILE A 104 31.84 -40.73 -51.90
CA ILE A 104 30.66 -40.21 -52.61
C ILE A 104 29.39 -40.67 -51.89
N THR A 105 29.27 -41.97 -51.60
CA THR A 105 28.12 -42.53 -50.87
C THR A 105 27.97 -41.90 -49.49
N GLU A 106 29.05 -41.86 -48.71
CA GLU A 106 29.08 -41.22 -47.39
C GLU A 106 28.61 -39.75 -47.44
N SER A 107 29.13 -38.98 -48.40
CA SER A 107 28.77 -37.56 -48.56
C SER A 107 27.31 -37.38 -48.97
N LEU A 108 26.78 -38.26 -49.82
CA LEU A 108 25.37 -38.24 -50.20
C LEU A 108 24.47 -38.60 -49.00
N LEU A 109 24.85 -39.58 -48.19
CA LEU A 109 24.13 -39.91 -46.96
C LEU A 109 24.11 -38.73 -45.98
N HIS A 110 25.26 -38.09 -45.72
CA HIS A 110 25.29 -36.87 -44.91
C HIS A 110 24.40 -35.75 -45.49
N LEU A 111 24.42 -35.54 -46.80
CA LEU A 111 23.64 -34.50 -47.45
C LEU A 111 22.13 -34.78 -47.33
N SER A 112 21.71 -36.04 -47.51
CA SER A 112 20.31 -36.46 -47.34
C SER A 112 19.81 -36.22 -45.92
N TYR A 113 20.66 -36.43 -44.91
CA TYR A 113 20.35 -36.19 -43.50
C TYR A 113 20.17 -34.69 -43.21
N VAL A 114 21.13 -33.85 -43.64
CA VAL A 114 21.07 -32.39 -43.47
C VAL A 114 19.86 -31.78 -44.19
N TYR A 115 19.52 -32.26 -45.39
CA TYR A 115 18.31 -31.83 -46.10
C TYR A 115 17.02 -32.27 -45.40
N SER A 116 17.00 -33.46 -44.82
CA SER A 116 15.88 -33.94 -44.01
C SER A 116 15.66 -33.11 -42.74
N LEU A 117 16.74 -32.62 -42.11
CA LEU A 117 16.67 -31.75 -40.92
C LEU A 117 16.33 -30.29 -41.24
N SER A 118 16.74 -29.78 -42.40
CA SER A 118 16.44 -28.39 -42.80
C SER A 118 15.05 -28.23 -43.43
N GLY A 119 14.42 -29.33 -43.85
CA GLY A 119 13.11 -29.33 -44.53
C GLY A 119 13.20 -29.23 -46.05
N LEU A 120 14.37 -29.50 -46.62
CA LEU A 120 14.60 -29.69 -48.06
C LEU A 120 14.18 -31.09 -48.50
N PHE A 121 12.91 -31.45 -48.22
CA PHE A 121 12.45 -32.83 -48.37
C PHE A 121 12.56 -33.36 -49.80
N PHE A 122 12.25 -32.53 -50.81
CA PHE A 122 12.38 -32.92 -52.21
C PHE A 122 13.83 -33.23 -52.61
N GLN A 123 14.78 -32.39 -52.20
CA GLN A 123 16.20 -32.60 -52.48
C GLN A 123 16.76 -33.80 -51.73
N ALA A 124 16.29 -34.05 -50.50
CA ALA A 124 16.61 -35.27 -49.76
C ALA A 124 16.12 -36.52 -50.51
N SER A 125 14.87 -36.50 -51.03
CA SER A 125 14.33 -37.64 -51.79
C SER A 125 15.10 -37.92 -53.08
N GLU A 126 15.52 -36.88 -53.82
CA GLU A 126 16.35 -37.07 -55.02
C GLU A 126 17.67 -37.77 -54.71
N ILE A 127 18.30 -37.45 -53.58
CA ILE A 127 19.53 -38.12 -53.16
C ILE A 127 19.27 -39.59 -52.85
N PHE A 128 18.21 -39.90 -52.09
CA PHE A 128 17.89 -41.28 -51.77
C PHE A 128 17.60 -42.10 -53.04
N GLU A 129 16.87 -41.54 -54.00
CA GLU A 129 16.56 -42.18 -55.29
C GLU A 129 17.80 -42.37 -56.18
N SER A 130 18.83 -41.53 -56.00
CA SER A 130 20.09 -41.63 -56.76
C SER A 130 21.03 -42.74 -56.28
N LEU A 131 20.85 -43.24 -55.06
CA LEU A 131 21.68 -44.28 -54.47
C LEU A 131 21.10 -45.67 -54.77
N ASP A 132 21.95 -46.56 -55.28
CA ASP A 132 21.59 -47.97 -55.52
C ASP A 132 21.66 -48.76 -54.22
N TYR A 133 20.55 -48.78 -53.47
CA TYR A 133 20.44 -49.42 -52.16
C TYR A 133 20.91 -50.88 -52.16
N GLU A 134 20.57 -51.67 -53.18
CA GLU A 134 20.85 -53.11 -53.21
C GLU A 134 22.35 -53.41 -53.22
N HIS A 135 23.13 -52.53 -53.86
CA HIS A 135 24.59 -52.65 -54.01
C HIS A 135 25.38 -51.91 -52.93
N LEU A 136 24.72 -51.24 -51.97
CA LEU A 136 25.41 -50.62 -50.85
C LEU A 136 25.98 -51.68 -49.89
N PRO A 137 27.18 -51.45 -49.32
CA PRO A 137 27.65 -52.16 -48.13
C PRO A 137 26.65 -52.07 -46.98
N ASP A 138 26.57 -53.11 -46.14
CA ASP A 138 25.55 -53.22 -45.08
C ASP A 138 25.53 -52.03 -44.10
N HIS A 139 26.70 -51.47 -43.75
CA HIS A 139 26.76 -50.29 -42.89
C HIS A 139 26.14 -49.04 -43.55
N TYR A 140 26.30 -48.86 -44.87
CA TYR A 140 25.63 -47.78 -45.59
C TYR A 140 24.16 -48.09 -45.84
N LYS A 141 23.75 -49.36 -45.98
CA LYS A 141 22.33 -49.73 -46.01
C LYS A 141 21.65 -49.35 -44.71
N ALA A 142 22.27 -49.65 -43.56
CA ALA A 142 21.73 -49.27 -42.26
C ALA A 142 21.60 -47.75 -42.12
N TRP A 143 22.65 -47.00 -42.47
CA TRP A 143 22.62 -45.54 -42.45
C TRP A 143 21.57 -44.95 -43.41
N TYR A 144 21.46 -45.49 -44.62
CA TYR A 144 20.43 -45.11 -45.58
C TYR A 144 19.02 -45.29 -45.01
N CYS A 145 18.74 -46.45 -44.39
CA CYS A 145 17.46 -46.70 -43.74
C CYS A 145 17.19 -45.71 -42.61
N TRP A 146 18.15 -45.45 -41.71
CA TRP A 146 17.99 -44.49 -40.62
C TRP A 146 17.74 -43.06 -41.12
N ASN A 147 18.42 -42.63 -42.18
CA ASN A 147 18.17 -41.34 -42.80
C ASN A 147 16.76 -41.26 -43.39
N TYR A 148 16.26 -42.33 -44.00
CA TYR A 148 14.87 -42.39 -44.47
C TYR A 148 13.85 -42.36 -43.33
N ILE A 149 14.12 -43.06 -42.22
CA ILE A 149 13.28 -43.00 -41.01
C ILE A 149 13.21 -41.55 -40.53
N ARG A 150 14.36 -40.89 -40.36
CA ARG A 150 14.43 -39.49 -39.94
C ARG A 150 13.75 -38.54 -40.93
N TYR A 151 13.92 -38.77 -42.23
CA TYR A 151 13.24 -38.04 -43.29
C TYR A 151 11.72 -38.10 -43.12
N PHE A 152 11.15 -39.31 -42.95
CA PHE A 152 9.71 -39.46 -42.77
C PHE A 152 9.23 -38.89 -41.44
N GLU A 153 9.98 -39.06 -40.34
CA GLU A 153 9.65 -38.45 -39.04
C GLU A 153 9.48 -36.93 -39.16
N ASN A 154 10.45 -36.25 -39.79
CA ASN A 154 10.38 -34.80 -39.99
C ASN A 154 9.28 -34.40 -40.98
N LEU A 155 9.08 -35.18 -42.05
CA LEU A 155 8.03 -34.93 -43.03
C LEU A 155 6.62 -35.05 -42.42
N ILE A 156 6.39 -36.07 -41.58
CA ILE A 156 5.14 -36.28 -40.85
C ILE A 156 4.84 -35.07 -39.96
N VAL A 157 5.85 -34.62 -39.18
CA VAL A 157 5.73 -33.44 -38.31
C VAL A 157 5.44 -32.18 -39.12
N TYR A 158 6.08 -32.00 -40.29
CA TYR A 158 5.84 -30.86 -41.16
C TYR A 158 4.41 -30.83 -41.74
N ILE A 159 3.93 -31.98 -42.23
CA ILE A 159 2.58 -32.15 -42.80
C ILE A 159 1.52 -31.83 -41.76
N ASN A 160 1.68 -32.33 -40.52
CA ASN A 160 0.80 -32.04 -39.38
C ASN A 160 -0.70 -32.27 -39.67
N ASP A 161 -1.02 -33.27 -40.49
CA ASP A 161 -2.38 -33.72 -40.80
C ASP A 161 -2.37 -35.25 -40.95
N PRO A 162 -3.02 -36.00 -40.04
CA PRO A 162 -3.04 -37.46 -40.06
C PRO A 162 -3.47 -38.08 -41.39
N ARG A 163 -4.36 -37.41 -42.14
CA ARG A 163 -4.87 -37.93 -43.43
C ARG A 163 -3.78 -38.02 -44.49
N TYR A 164 -2.84 -37.07 -44.46
CA TYR A 164 -1.74 -36.98 -45.42
C TYR A 164 -0.44 -37.57 -44.88
N SER A 165 -0.26 -37.66 -43.56
CA SER A 165 0.94 -38.22 -42.94
C SER A 165 0.91 -39.75 -42.83
N TYR A 166 -0.26 -40.37 -42.73
CA TYR A 166 -0.39 -41.83 -42.52
C TYR A 166 0.36 -42.72 -43.54
N PRO A 167 0.34 -42.44 -44.87
CA PRO A 167 1.14 -43.21 -45.82
C PRO A 167 2.65 -43.17 -45.53
N TYR A 168 3.14 -42.06 -44.98
CA TYR A 168 4.55 -41.89 -44.63
C TYR A 168 4.90 -42.58 -43.29
N GLU A 169 3.94 -42.73 -42.38
CA GLU A 169 4.11 -43.58 -41.18
C GLU A 169 4.35 -45.04 -41.57
N ILE A 170 3.61 -45.56 -42.55
CA ILE A 170 3.81 -46.92 -43.07
C ILE A 170 5.22 -47.06 -43.66
N LYS A 171 5.61 -46.13 -44.56
CA LYS A 171 6.95 -46.16 -45.19
C LYS A 171 8.07 -46.09 -44.15
N LYS A 172 7.92 -45.24 -43.12
CA LYS A 172 8.88 -45.14 -42.03
C LYS A 172 9.09 -46.49 -41.34
N GLU A 173 8.01 -47.20 -41.02
CA GLU A 173 8.10 -48.51 -40.36
C GLU A 173 8.59 -49.62 -41.29
N GLU A 174 8.32 -49.56 -42.60
CA GLU A 174 8.94 -50.46 -43.59
C GLU A 174 10.47 -50.31 -43.62
N TRP A 175 10.99 -49.07 -43.58
CA TRP A 175 12.43 -48.82 -43.49
C TRP A 175 13.00 -49.23 -42.13
N ARG A 176 12.22 -49.13 -41.05
CA ARG A 176 12.58 -49.66 -39.73
C ARG A 176 12.77 -51.17 -39.75
N ASP A 177 11.82 -51.89 -40.36
CA ASP A 177 11.92 -53.34 -40.50
C ASP A 177 13.13 -53.76 -41.34
N ARG A 178 13.47 -52.99 -42.39
CA ARG A 178 14.68 -53.21 -43.20
C ARG A 178 15.97 -52.99 -42.42
N VAL A 179 16.09 -51.93 -41.62
CA VAL A 179 17.33 -51.74 -40.84
C VAL A 179 17.46 -52.79 -39.74
N MET A 180 16.37 -53.16 -39.09
CA MET A 180 16.38 -54.18 -38.04
C MET A 180 16.86 -55.55 -38.55
N SER A 181 16.59 -55.91 -39.81
CA SER A 181 17.09 -57.16 -40.40
C SER A 181 18.59 -57.15 -40.70
N LEU A 182 19.22 -55.97 -40.73
CA LEU A 182 20.66 -55.81 -40.94
C LEU A 182 21.46 -55.78 -39.62
N LEU A 183 20.79 -55.53 -38.49
CA LEU A 183 21.43 -55.34 -37.19
C LEU A 183 21.44 -56.63 -36.38
N SER A 184 22.46 -56.79 -35.52
CA SER A 184 22.49 -57.87 -34.54
C SER A 184 21.49 -57.61 -33.43
N GLU A 185 20.71 -58.63 -33.02
CA GLU A 185 19.75 -58.52 -31.91
C GLU A 185 20.38 -58.08 -30.58
N GLN A 186 21.69 -58.29 -30.40
CA GLN A 186 22.44 -57.88 -29.21
C GLN A 186 22.94 -56.42 -29.29
N SER A 187 22.88 -55.79 -30.46
CA SER A 187 23.35 -54.42 -30.65
C SER A 187 22.42 -53.41 -29.97
N GLU A 188 23.00 -52.31 -29.47
CA GLU A 188 22.22 -51.22 -28.88
C GLU A 188 21.29 -50.60 -29.93
N GLU A 189 21.76 -50.50 -31.17
CA GLU A 189 21.01 -50.02 -32.33
C GLU A 189 19.74 -50.84 -32.57
N TYR A 190 19.85 -52.17 -32.61
CA TYR A 190 18.67 -53.03 -32.76
C TYR A 190 17.70 -52.85 -31.60
N ARG A 191 18.21 -52.80 -30.36
CA ARG A 191 17.38 -52.61 -29.17
C ARG A 191 16.63 -51.28 -29.20
N LYS A 192 17.26 -50.19 -29.68
CA LYS A 192 16.59 -48.90 -29.90
C LYS A 192 15.43 -49.04 -30.88
N GLU A 193 15.66 -49.66 -32.03
CA GLU A 193 14.60 -49.86 -33.05
C GLU A 193 13.46 -50.75 -32.52
N LEU A 194 13.79 -51.80 -31.77
CA LEU A 194 12.83 -52.68 -31.12
C LEU A 194 11.89 -51.92 -30.18
N THR A 195 12.39 -50.92 -29.44
CA THR A 195 11.54 -50.12 -28.54
C THR A 195 10.42 -49.40 -29.29
N HIS A 196 10.67 -48.95 -30.54
CA HIS A 196 9.63 -48.34 -31.36
C HIS A 196 8.55 -49.37 -31.75
N LYS A 197 8.95 -50.59 -32.10
CA LYS A 197 8.02 -51.69 -32.44
C LYS A 197 7.18 -52.09 -31.22
N LEU A 198 7.80 -52.22 -30.05
CA LEU A 198 7.11 -52.53 -28.79
C LEU A 198 6.09 -51.43 -28.42
N GLN A 199 6.44 -50.16 -28.59
CA GLN A 199 5.50 -49.06 -28.38
C GLN A 199 4.31 -49.11 -29.35
N LEU A 200 4.53 -49.48 -30.62
CA LEU A 200 3.46 -49.62 -31.60
C LEU A 200 2.53 -50.81 -31.31
N SER A 201 3.06 -51.89 -30.73
CA SER A 201 2.28 -53.06 -30.32
C SER A 201 1.62 -52.90 -28.93
N GLY A 202 1.82 -51.76 -28.26
CA GLY A 202 1.28 -51.47 -26.93
C GLY A 202 2.05 -52.11 -25.77
N GLN A 203 3.20 -52.72 -26.03
CA GLN A 203 4.09 -53.32 -25.04
C GLN A 203 4.98 -52.24 -24.40
N PHE A 204 4.36 -51.31 -23.70
CA PHE A 204 5.05 -50.14 -23.13
C PHE A 204 6.06 -50.51 -22.03
N SER A 205 5.74 -51.49 -21.18
CA SER A 205 6.64 -51.91 -20.09
C SER A 205 7.98 -52.44 -20.61
N ASP A 206 7.94 -53.31 -21.62
CA ASP A 206 9.14 -53.90 -22.21
C ASP A 206 9.99 -52.82 -22.93
N ALA A 207 9.32 -51.86 -23.58
CA ALA A 207 9.99 -50.71 -24.18
C ALA A 207 10.65 -49.81 -23.11
N GLU A 208 9.97 -49.57 -21.98
CA GLU A 208 10.50 -48.77 -20.86
C GLU A 208 11.75 -49.40 -20.26
N GLU A 209 11.76 -50.72 -20.04
CA GLU A 209 12.91 -51.44 -19.50
C GLU A 209 14.15 -51.29 -20.41
N ILE A 210 13.96 -51.47 -21.73
CA ILE A 210 15.04 -51.31 -22.70
C ILE A 210 15.54 -49.86 -22.73
N LEU A 211 14.65 -48.88 -22.76
CA LEU A 211 15.01 -47.46 -22.82
C LEU A 211 15.77 -47.01 -21.57
N ASN A 212 15.32 -47.41 -20.36
CA ASN A 212 16.01 -47.10 -19.11
C ASN A 212 17.40 -47.75 -19.07
N SER A 213 17.48 -49.03 -19.47
CA SER A 213 18.75 -49.74 -19.59
C SER A 213 19.73 -48.99 -20.51
N ILE A 214 19.28 -48.51 -21.68
CA ILE A 214 20.14 -47.74 -22.59
C ILE A 214 20.57 -46.42 -21.95
N PHE A 215 19.65 -45.70 -21.32
CA PHE A 215 19.90 -44.39 -20.71
C PHE A 215 20.90 -44.46 -19.56
N GLU A 216 20.80 -45.45 -18.68
CA GLU A 216 21.70 -45.63 -17.53
C GLU A 216 23.17 -45.85 -17.92
N HIS A 217 23.43 -46.35 -19.13
CA HIS A 217 24.78 -46.55 -19.64
C HIS A 217 25.36 -45.30 -20.34
N GLN A 218 24.55 -44.26 -20.58
CA GLN A 218 25.02 -43.05 -21.25
C GLN A 218 25.70 -42.09 -20.27
N GLN A 219 26.81 -41.49 -20.71
CA GLN A 219 27.51 -40.46 -19.95
C GLN A 219 26.71 -39.15 -19.97
N PRO A 220 26.40 -38.51 -18.83
CA PRO A 220 25.72 -37.21 -18.79
C PRO A 220 26.42 -36.15 -19.66
N HIS A 221 25.65 -35.17 -20.14
CA HIS A 221 26.15 -34.04 -20.96
C HIS A 221 26.78 -34.46 -22.31
N THR A 222 26.41 -35.64 -22.82
CA THR A 222 26.79 -36.14 -24.14
C THR A 222 25.60 -36.14 -25.09
N HIS A 223 25.86 -36.20 -26.40
CA HIS A 223 24.81 -36.25 -27.39
C HIS A 223 23.96 -37.53 -27.25
N GLN A 224 24.60 -38.67 -26.97
CA GLN A 224 23.91 -39.95 -26.77
C GLN A 224 23.00 -39.91 -25.53
N TYR A 225 23.41 -39.22 -24.47
CA TYR A 225 22.58 -39.01 -23.28
C TYR A 225 21.36 -38.14 -23.61
N ALA A 226 21.53 -37.05 -24.36
CA ALA A 226 20.42 -36.21 -24.81
C ALA A 226 19.40 -37.02 -25.64
N MET A 227 19.88 -37.83 -26.59
CA MET A 227 19.03 -38.69 -27.41
C MET A 227 18.30 -39.76 -26.58
N ALA A 228 18.98 -40.41 -25.64
CA ALA A 228 18.38 -41.42 -24.77
C ALA A 228 17.30 -40.80 -23.85
N ALA A 229 17.57 -39.62 -23.27
CA ALA A 229 16.59 -38.85 -22.52
C ALA A 229 15.39 -38.47 -23.40
N MET A 230 15.61 -38.01 -24.63
CA MET A 230 14.53 -37.68 -25.56
C MET A 230 13.65 -38.89 -25.90
N ASN A 231 14.23 -40.08 -26.06
CA ASN A 231 13.47 -41.30 -26.30
C ASN A 231 12.61 -41.68 -25.09
N LEU A 232 13.12 -41.54 -23.87
CA LEU A 232 12.34 -41.73 -22.64
C LEU A 232 11.22 -40.69 -22.51
N ALA A 233 11.49 -39.42 -22.82
CA ALA A 233 10.47 -38.38 -22.86
C ALA A 233 9.33 -38.73 -23.83
N LYS A 234 9.65 -39.12 -25.07
CA LYS A 234 8.65 -39.56 -26.07
C LYS A 234 7.89 -40.80 -25.61
N HIS A 235 8.55 -41.72 -24.91
CA HIS A 235 7.89 -42.88 -24.33
C HIS A 235 6.86 -42.47 -23.26
N TYR A 236 7.25 -41.64 -22.30
CA TYR A 236 6.36 -41.19 -21.23
C TYR A 236 5.22 -40.28 -21.72
N ALA A 237 5.44 -39.55 -22.81
CA ALA A 237 4.37 -38.84 -23.51
C ALA A 237 3.28 -39.81 -24.02
N LYS A 238 3.66 -41.00 -24.54
CA LYS A 238 2.72 -42.03 -25.01
C LYS A 238 1.99 -42.74 -23.87
N THR A 239 2.61 -42.87 -22.70
CA THR A 239 2.00 -43.51 -21.52
C THR A 239 1.29 -42.52 -20.58
N ASN A 240 1.26 -41.23 -20.93
CA ASN A 240 0.68 -40.13 -20.14
C ASN A 240 1.36 -39.87 -18.78
N GLU A 241 2.60 -40.31 -18.60
CA GLU A 241 3.42 -40.11 -17.40
C GLU A 241 4.09 -38.73 -17.41
N THR A 242 3.27 -37.69 -17.19
CA THR A 242 3.64 -36.28 -17.41
C THR A 242 4.87 -35.80 -16.62
N GLU A 243 5.04 -36.25 -15.37
CA GLU A 243 6.20 -35.85 -14.56
C GLU A 243 7.51 -36.44 -15.10
N LYS A 244 7.49 -37.72 -15.49
CA LYS A 244 8.66 -38.39 -16.09
C LYS A 244 8.97 -37.81 -17.47
N GLU A 245 7.95 -37.57 -18.30
CA GLU A 245 8.12 -36.88 -19.58
C GLU A 245 8.85 -35.54 -19.39
N THR A 246 8.36 -34.71 -18.47
CA THR A 246 8.95 -33.39 -18.18
C THR A 246 10.39 -33.52 -17.68
N TYR A 247 10.65 -34.46 -16.76
CA TYR A 247 11.99 -34.73 -16.25
C TYR A 247 13.01 -35.04 -17.36
N TYR A 248 12.66 -35.96 -18.26
CA TYR A 248 13.57 -36.35 -19.34
C TYR A 248 13.67 -35.30 -20.46
N LEU A 249 12.62 -34.52 -20.72
CA LEU A 249 12.71 -33.36 -21.60
C LEU A 249 13.72 -32.32 -21.08
N ILE A 250 13.73 -32.07 -19.76
CA ILE A 250 14.68 -31.13 -19.16
C ILE A 250 16.11 -31.63 -19.31
N LEU A 251 16.38 -32.91 -19.03
CA LEU A 251 17.72 -33.50 -19.18
C LEU A 251 18.25 -33.45 -20.61
N ALA A 252 17.38 -33.76 -21.58
CA ALA A 252 17.70 -33.64 -23.00
C ALA A 252 17.99 -32.18 -23.39
N ALA A 253 17.13 -31.24 -22.97
CA ALA A 253 17.29 -29.81 -23.26
C ALA A 253 18.56 -29.21 -22.65
N ILE A 254 18.92 -29.57 -21.40
CA ILE A 254 20.17 -29.13 -20.77
C ILE A 254 21.37 -29.57 -21.61
N SER A 255 21.42 -30.87 -21.94
CA SER A 255 22.52 -31.45 -22.71
C SER A 255 22.63 -30.83 -24.11
N ASP A 256 21.50 -30.64 -24.79
CA ASP A 256 21.47 -30.01 -26.12
C ASP A 256 21.98 -28.56 -26.08
N VAL A 257 21.58 -27.77 -25.09
CA VAL A 257 22.05 -26.38 -24.95
C VAL A 257 23.54 -26.30 -24.66
N GLU A 258 24.07 -27.16 -23.78
CA GLU A 258 25.51 -27.21 -23.45
C GLU A 258 26.37 -27.66 -24.62
N LEU A 259 25.86 -28.57 -25.46
CA LEU A 259 26.52 -29.03 -26.68
C LEU A 259 26.32 -28.10 -27.88
N ALA A 260 25.58 -27.01 -27.69
CA ALA A 260 25.14 -26.08 -28.73
C ALA A 260 24.40 -26.77 -29.89
N VAL A 261 23.61 -27.80 -29.61
CA VAL A 261 22.72 -28.47 -30.56
C VAL A 261 21.53 -27.55 -30.87
N LYS A 262 21.33 -27.25 -32.14
CA LYS A 262 20.32 -26.28 -32.62
C LYS A 262 19.06 -26.93 -33.17
N GLU A 263 19.05 -28.26 -33.27
CA GLU A 263 17.81 -28.99 -33.54
C GLU A 263 16.79 -28.82 -32.40
N ASN A 264 17.27 -28.72 -31.16
CA ASN A 264 16.59 -28.37 -29.92
C ASN A 264 15.12 -28.82 -29.79
N GLU A 265 14.86 -30.09 -30.16
CA GLU A 265 13.51 -30.68 -30.15
C GLU A 265 12.96 -30.79 -28.72
N ALA A 266 13.82 -31.13 -27.75
CA ALA A 266 13.45 -31.27 -26.36
C ALA A 266 12.95 -29.94 -25.74
N LEU A 267 13.64 -28.82 -25.99
CA LEU A 267 13.23 -27.52 -25.47
C LEU A 267 11.91 -27.03 -26.08
N LEU A 268 11.70 -27.28 -27.38
CA LEU A 268 10.43 -26.99 -28.04
C LEU A 268 9.27 -27.79 -27.41
N SER A 269 9.44 -29.10 -27.25
CA SER A 269 8.44 -29.95 -26.60
C SER A 269 8.17 -29.53 -25.15
N LEU A 270 9.23 -29.17 -24.41
CA LEU A 270 9.12 -28.69 -23.04
C LEU A 270 8.37 -27.35 -22.96
N ALA A 271 8.62 -26.41 -23.88
CA ALA A 271 7.91 -25.14 -23.94
C ALA A 271 6.40 -25.33 -24.10
N VAL A 272 5.99 -26.24 -25.01
CA VAL A 272 4.57 -26.60 -25.22
C VAL A 272 3.98 -27.25 -23.97
N LYS A 273 4.73 -28.17 -23.33
CA LYS A 273 4.29 -28.83 -22.11
C LYS A 273 4.09 -27.84 -20.96
N LEU A 274 5.04 -26.93 -20.76
CA LEU A 274 5.00 -25.90 -19.72
C LEU A 274 3.83 -24.95 -19.93
N TYR A 275 3.55 -24.57 -21.18
CA TYR A 275 2.36 -23.79 -21.54
C TYR A 275 1.07 -24.48 -21.07
N HIS A 276 0.90 -25.77 -21.37
CA HIS A 276 -0.27 -26.53 -20.93
C HIS A 276 -0.34 -26.74 -19.41
N SER A 277 0.80 -26.79 -18.73
CA SER A 277 0.87 -26.87 -17.27
C SER A 277 0.63 -25.53 -16.53
N GLY A 278 0.60 -24.41 -17.27
CA GLY A 278 0.38 -23.07 -16.73
C GLY A 278 1.65 -22.27 -16.40
N ASP A 279 2.84 -22.82 -16.60
CA ASP A 279 4.11 -22.07 -16.51
C ASP A 279 4.38 -21.27 -17.79
N VAL A 280 3.56 -20.23 -17.98
CA VAL A 280 3.56 -19.38 -19.17
C VAL A 280 4.88 -18.61 -19.33
N ASP A 281 5.57 -18.26 -18.24
CA ASP A 281 6.80 -17.46 -18.31
C ASP A 281 7.94 -18.29 -18.92
N ARG A 282 8.14 -19.52 -18.43
CA ARG A 282 9.13 -20.43 -19.01
C ARG A 282 8.73 -20.88 -20.41
N ALA A 283 7.45 -21.19 -20.64
CA ALA A 283 6.97 -21.54 -21.96
C ALA A 283 7.31 -20.46 -23.01
N TYR A 284 7.07 -19.18 -22.67
CA TYR A 284 7.41 -18.04 -23.53
C TYR A 284 8.92 -17.89 -23.75
N ASN A 285 9.73 -18.04 -22.70
CA ASN A 285 11.19 -17.95 -22.83
C ASN A 285 11.76 -19.10 -23.67
N TYR A 286 11.32 -20.34 -23.42
CA TYR A 286 11.84 -21.53 -24.08
C TYR A 286 11.41 -21.60 -25.54
N ILE A 287 10.18 -21.23 -25.88
CA ILE A 287 9.73 -21.19 -27.28
C ILE A 287 10.53 -20.16 -28.09
N ARG A 288 10.90 -19.03 -27.48
CA ARG A 288 11.76 -18.01 -28.13
C ARG A 288 13.17 -18.53 -28.36
N VAL A 289 13.75 -19.24 -27.39
CA VAL A 289 15.07 -19.87 -27.57
C VAL A 289 15.03 -20.94 -28.67
N ALA A 290 14.01 -21.79 -28.68
CA ALA A 290 13.83 -22.79 -29.73
C ALA A 290 13.65 -22.16 -31.12
N LEU A 291 12.97 -21.00 -31.21
CA LEU A 291 12.86 -20.24 -32.46
C LEU A 291 14.21 -19.68 -32.91
N ASP A 292 14.96 -19.05 -32.00
CA ASP A 292 16.30 -18.52 -32.29
C ASP A 292 17.21 -19.64 -32.86
N ASP A 293 17.18 -20.82 -32.22
CA ASP A 293 17.96 -21.98 -32.63
C ASP A 293 17.51 -22.52 -34.00
N ALA A 294 16.20 -22.62 -34.25
CA ALA A 294 15.67 -23.07 -35.54
C ALA A 294 16.01 -22.09 -36.69
N LEU A 295 16.00 -20.78 -36.42
CA LEU A 295 16.45 -19.76 -37.36
C LEU A 295 17.96 -19.85 -37.61
N PHE A 296 18.76 -20.00 -36.55
CA PHE A 296 20.21 -20.13 -36.64
C PHE A 296 20.65 -21.39 -37.40
N TYR A 297 19.99 -22.52 -37.14
CA TYR A 297 20.26 -23.77 -37.87
C TYR A 297 19.83 -23.72 -39.34
N ASN A 298 18.86 -22.86 -39.69
CA ASN A 298 18.12 -22.84 -40.96
C ASN A 298 17.11 -24.01 -41.11
N ALA A 299 16.43 -24.40 -40.03
CA ALA A 299 15.40 -25.45 -40.04
C ALA A 299 14.04 -24.92 -40.49
N ARG A 300 13.78 -24.90 -41.80
CA ARG A 300 12.58 -24.27 -42.39
C ARG A 300 11.27 -24.89 -41.90
N PHE A 301 11.20 -26.21 -41.82
CA PHE A 301 9.99 -26.88 -41.37
C PHE A 301 9.73 -26.62 -39.88
N LYS A 302 10.77 -26.60 -39.04
CA LYS A 302 10.64 -26.26 -37.61
C LYS A 302 10.19 -24.83 -37.42
N ASN A 303 10.70 -23.87 -38.21
CA ASN A 303 10.19 -22.50 -38.21
C ASN A 303 8.68 -22.45 -38.49
N SER A 304 8.18 -23.26 -39.42
CA SER A 304 6.74 -23.37 -39.69
C SER A 304 5.97 -23.96 -38.51
N VAL A 305 6.50 -24.96 -37.82
CA VAL A 305 5.88 -25.57 -36.63
C VAL A 305 5.82 -24.57 -35.47
N ILE A 306 6.95 -23.93 -35.15
CA ILE A 306 7.06 -22.95 -34.06
C ILE A 306 6.16 -21.75 -34.33
N SER A 307 6.09 -21.25 -35.58
CA SER A 307 5.23 -20.11 -35.95
C SER A 307 3.74 -20.36 -35.74
N ARG A 308 3.29 -21.62 -35.68
CA ARG A 308 1.88 -21.95 -35.35
C ARG A 308 1.60 -21.89 -33.85
N ILE A 309 2.61 -22.15 -33.02
CA ILE A 309 2.49 -22.32 -31.57
C ILE A 309 2.87 -21.03 -30.84
N GLN A 310 3.95 -20.38 -31.25
CA GLN A 310 4.49 -19.20 -30.58
C GLN A 310 3.46 -18.08 -30.35
N PRO A 311 2.63 -17.68 -31.34
CA PRO A 311 1.66 -16.60 -31.13
C PRO A 311 0.65 -16.92 -30.02
N ILE A 312 0.31 -18.19 -29.82
CA ILE A 312 -0.63 -18.64 -28.79
C ILE A 312 -0.02 -18.49 -27.39
N ILE A 313 1.25 -18.90 -27.24
CA ILE A 313 2.01 -18.75 -26.00
C ILE A 313 2.25 -17.26 -25.70
N GLU A 314 2.63 -16.49 -26.72
CA GLU A 314 2.91 -15.06 -26.62
C GLU A 314 1.66 -14.26 -26.25
N ASP A 315 0.50 -14.52 -26.88
CA ASP A 315 -0.75 -13.86 -26.51
C ASP A 315 -1.13 -14.15 -25.05
N THR A 316 -1.00 -15.41 -24.61
CA THR A 316 -1.28 -15.78 -23.21
C THR A 316 -0.33 -15.08 -22.23
N TYR A 317 0.95 -14.96 -22.59
CA TYR A 317 1.94 -14.20 -21.82
C TYR A 317 1.60 -12.71 -21.74
N LEU A 318 1.24 -12.09 -22.87
CA LEU A 318 0.84 -10.68 -22.92
C LEU A 318 -0.46 -10.43 -22.13
N GLN A 319 -1.44 -11.32 -22.23
CA GLN A 319 -2.67 -11.25 -21.43
C GLN A 319 -2.37 -11.31 -19.92
N LYS A 320 -1.44 -12.18 -19.50
CA LYS A 320 -0.97 -12.24 -18.11
C LYS A 320 -0.35 -10.92 -17.67
N ILE A 321 0.53 -10.32 -18.48
CA ILE A 321 1.12 -9.00 -18.21
C ILE A 321 0.03 -7.92 -18.11
N HIS A 322 -0.90 -7.87 -19.05
CA HIS A 322 -1.98 -6.89 -19.04
C HIS A 322 -2.89 -7.04 -17.81
N SER A 323 -3.20 -8.28 -17.40
CA SER A 323 -3.95 -8.56 -16.18
C SER A 323 -3.19 -8.08 -14.94
N GLN A 324 -1.88 -8.35 -14.84
CA GLN A 324 -1.04 -7.86 -13.75
C GLN A 324 -0.99 -6.32 -13.70
N GLN A 325 -0.81 -5.66 -14.85
CA GLN A 325 -0.84 -4.20 -14.94
C GLN A 325 -2.19 -3.61 -14.51
N LYS A 326 -3.30 -4.23 -14.91
CA LYS A 326 -4.65 -3.83 -14.50
C LYS A 326 -4.84 -3.98 -12.99
N ASN A 327 -4.39 -5.07 -12.41
CA ASN A 327 -4.45 -5.31 -10.97
C ASN A 327 -3.59 -4.30 -10.20
N LEU A 328 -2.36 -4.05 -10.64
CA LEU A 328 -1.49 -3.02 -10.05
C LEU A 328 -2.11 -1.62 -10.12
N ARG A 329 -2.76 -1.28 -11.25
CA ARG A 329 -3.50 -0.03 -11.39
C ARG A 329 -4.67 0.05 -10.41
N LEU A 330 -5.45 -1.02 -10.27
CA LEU A 330 -6.56 -1.09 -9.32
C LEU A 330 -6.07 -0.91 -7.88
N TYR A 331 -5.03 -1.63 -7.48
CA TYR A 331 -4.42 -1.50 -6.16
C TYR A 331 -3.94 -0.07 -5.92
N SER A 332 -3.29 0.55 -6.91
CA SER A 332 -2.84 1.94 -6.81
C SER A 332 -4.00 2.93 -6.59
N ILE A 333 -5.13 2.74 -7.27
CA ILE A 333 -6.34 3.57 -7.08
C ILE A 333 -6.90 3.38 -5.67
N VAL A 334 -7.05 2.13 -5.22
CA VAL A 334 -7.60 1.81 -3.89
C VAL A 334 -6.71 2.39 -2.79
N THR A 335 -5.38 2.20 -2.87
CA THR A 335 -4.43 2.77 -1.92
C THR A 335 -4.49 4.30 -1.91
N SER A 336 -4.64 4.94 -3.07
CA SER A 336 -4.79 6.40 -3.16
C SER A 336 -6.07 6.89 -2.48
N LEU A 337 -7.19 6.18 -2.63
CA LEU A 337 -8.44 6.50 -1.94
C LEU A 337 -8.29 6.37 -0.42
N PHE A 338 -7.60 5.33 0.06
CA PHE A 338 -7.29 5.18 1.49
C PHE A 338 -6.45 6.35 2.03
N VAL A 339 -5.44 6.81 1.26
CA VAL A 339 -4.63 7.98 1.65
C VAL A 339 -5.49 9.24 1.74
N ILE A 340 -6.38 9.49 0.77
CA ILE A 340 -7.28 10.65 0.80
C ILE A 340 -8.23 10.56 2.00
N PHE A 341 -8.82 9.39 2.25
CA PHE A 341 -9.68 9.17 3.41
C PHE A 341 -8.95 9.43 4.73
N LEU A 342 -7.70 8.98 4.84
CA LEU A 342 -6.83 9.21 5.99
C LEU A 342 -6.56 10.72 6.19
N ILE A 343 -6.25 11.46 5.13
CA ILE A 343 -6.06 12.92 5.18
C ILE A 343 -7.32 13.61 5.68
N ILE A 344 -8.49 13.23 5.17
CA ILE A 344 -9.78 13.80 5.59
C ILE A 344 -10.03 13.53 7.08
N THR A 345 -9.83 12.29 7.54
CA THR A 345 -10.02 11.93 8.95
C THR A 345 -9.05 12.67 9.87
N LEU A 346 -7.77 12.76 9.52
CA LEU A 346 -6.78 13.53 10.29
C LEU A 346 -7.11 15.02 10.32
N SER A 347 -7.54 15.59 9.19
CA SER A 347 -7.96 17.01 9.11
C SER A 347 -9.18 17.28 9.99
N TYR A 348 -10.18 16.39 9.94
CA TYR A 348 -11.35 16.46 10.81
C TYR A 348 -10.97 16.39 12.29
N LEU A 349 -10.12 15.44 12.68
CA LEU A 349 -9.63 15.32 14.05
C LEU A 349 -8.89 16.57 14.51
N TYR A 350 -8.04 17.15 13.65
CA TYR A 350 -7.33 18.38 13.96
C TYR A 350 -8.28 19.56 14.21
N ILE A 351 -9.28 19.74 13.35
CA ILE A 351 -10.32 20.78 13.52
C ILE A 351 -11.09 20.54 14.82
N GLN A 352 -11.50 19.30 15.09
CA GLN A 352 -12.23 18.93 16.30
C GLN A 352 -11.42 19.22 17.56
N ILE A 353 -10.13 18.88 17.58
CA ILE A 353 -9.22 19.18 18.70
C ILE A 353 -9.10 20.68 18.91
N LYS A 354 -8.96 21.47 17.85
CA LYS A 354 -8.87 22.94 17.94
C LYS A 354 -10.17 23.56 18.48
N ALA A 355 -11.32 23.08 18.02
CA ALA A 355 -12.63 23.52 18.51
C ALA A 355 -12.81 23.21 20.00
N VAL A 356 -12.49 21.97 20.43
CA VAL A 356 -12.53 21.57 21.84
C VAL A 356 -11.56 22.41 22.68
N SER A 357 -10.37 22.70 22.18
CA SER A 357 -9.39 23.55 22.87
C SER A 357 -9.89 24.99 23.03
N LYS A 358 -10.55 25.56 22.01
CA LYS A 358 -11.15 26.90 22.10
C LYS A 358 -12.29 26.93 23.12
N ALA A 359 -13.21 25.98 23.04
CA ALA A 359 -14.31 25.86 24.00
C ALA A 359 -13.80 25.71 25.44
N LYS A 360 -12.76 24.88 25.67
CA LYS A 360 -12.12 24.76 26.99
C LYS A 360 -11.53 26.08 27.49
N LYS A 361 -10.94 26.90 26.61
CA LYS A 361 -10.38 28.20 26.97
C LYS A 361 -11.48 29.19 27.36
N GLU A 362 -12.56 29.27 26.60
CA GLU A 362 -13.73 30.11 26.91
C GLU A 362 -14.39 29.69 28.23
N LEU A 363 -14.55 28.39 28.45
CA LEU A 363 -15.12 27.84 29.69
C LEU A 363 -14.25 28.18 30.91
N ARG A 364 -12.91 28.15 30.76
CA ARG A 364 -11.99 28.61 31.82
C ARG A 364 -12.14 30.10 32.10
N MET A 365 -12.22 30.95 31.08
CA MET A 365 -12.38 32.40 31.28
C MET A 365 -13.71 32.73 31.99
N MET A 366 -14.82 32.13 31.55
CA MET A 366 -16.13 32.32 32.21
C MET A 366 -16.10 31.85 33.67
N ASN A 367 -15.43 30.72 33.94
CA ASN A 367 -15.31 30.22 35.30
C ASN A 367 -14.49 31.17 36.20
N ASP A 368 -13.39 31.73 35.68
CA ASP A 368 -12.58 32.71 36.40
C ASP A 368 -13.37 34.00 36.70
N ASP A 369 -14.18 34.46 35.74
CA ASP A 369 -15.05 35.63 35.93
C ASP A 369 -16.16 35.36 36.96
N LEU A 370 -16.76 34.17 36.94
CA LEU A 370 -17.73 33.76 37.97
C LEU A 370 -17.11 33.75 39.36
N VAL A 371 -15.89 33.22 39.50
CA VAL A 371 -15.17 33.22 40.79
C VAL A 371 -14.93 34.66 41.28
N LYS A 372 -14.52 35.57 40.40
CA LYS A 372 -14.31 36.99 40.74
C LYS A 372 -15.62 37.69 41.15
N LEU A 373 -16.70 37.45 40.41
CA LEU A 373 -18.01 38.04 40.70
C LEU A 373 -18.53 37.56 42.06
N ASN A 374 -18.39 36.26 42.33
CA ASN A 374 -18.79 35.67 43.60
C ASN A 374 -18.03 36.28 44.78
N LYS A 375 -16.71 36.53 44.61
CA LYS A 375 -15.90 37.21 45.63
C LYS A 375 -16.38 38.65 45.91
N LYS A 376 -16.69 39.43 44.87
CA LYS A 376 -17.22 40.80 45.05
C LYS A 376 -18.58 40.82 45.75
N LEU A 377 -19.44 39.84 45.45
CA LEU A 377 -20.73 39.71 46.09
C LEU A 377 -20.57 39.39 47.59
N ASP A 378 -19.62 38.52 47.93
CA ASP A 378 -19.29 38.19 49.30
C ASP A 378 -18.76 39.41 50.08
N GLU A 379 -17.84 40.18 49.47
CA GLU A 379 -17.35 41.45 50.03
C GLU A 379 -18.49 42.46 50.30
N ALA A 380 -19.44 42.60 49.36
CA ALA A 380 -20.60 43.48 49.53
C ALA A 380 -21.54 43.02 50.66
N ASN A 381 -21.74 41.71 50.81
CA ASN A 381 -22.55 41.15 51.89
C ASN A 381 -21.92 41.41 53.27
N ILE A 382 -20.60 41.23 53.41
CA ILE A 382 -19.87 41.51 54.66
C ILE A 382 -20.07 42.97 55.10
N VAL A 383 -19.95 43.91 54.17
CA VAL A 383 -20.17 45.34 54.46
C VAL A 383 -21.60 45.57 54.95
N LYS A 384 -22.60 45.02 54.27
CA LYS A 384 -24.01 45.14 54.65
C LYS A 384 -24.28 44.57 56.04
N GLU A 385 -23.75 43.39 56.36
CA GLU A 385 -23.89 42.74 57.67
C GLU A 385 -23.30 43.61 58.80
N HIS A 386 -22.11 44.19 58.58
CA HIS A 386 -21.48 45.07 59.56
C HIS A 386 -22.35 46.27 59.91
N TYR A 387 -22.97 46.92 58.92
CA TYR A 387 -23.86 48.06 59.14
C TYR A 387 -25.18 47.69 59.80
N ILE A 388 -25.76 46.53 59.47
CA ILE A 388 -26.93 46.01 60.20
C ILE A 388 -26.58 45.83 61.69
N GLY A 389 -25.41 45.26 61.98
CA GLY A 389 -24.91 45.13 63.35
C GLY A 389 -24.75 46.50 64.05
N TYR A 390 -24.16 47.48 63.37
CA TYR A 390 -24.02 48.84 63.88
C TYR A 390 -25.37 49.50 64.19
N PHE A 391 -26.35 49.40 63.29
CA PHE A 391 -27.69 49.96 63.49
C PHE A 391 -28.42 49.33 64.68
N MET A 392 -28.36 48.00 64.80
CA MET A 392 -28.95 47.29 65.95
C MET A 392 -28.31 47.73 67.28
N ASN A 393 -27.01 48.01 67.28
CA ASN A 393 -26.33 48.57 68.46
C ASN A 393 -26.85 49.97 68.84
N GLN A 394 -27.06 50.86 67.85
CA GLN A 394 -27.63 52.19 68.09
C GLN A 394 -29.05 52.11 68.67
N CYS A 395 -29.90 51.23 68.15
CA CYS A 395 -31.22 50.96 68.73
C CYS A 395 -31.11 50.52 70.21
N SER A 396 -30.12 49.68 70.56
CA SER A 396 -29.88 49.27 71.95
C SER A 396 -29.49 50.46 72.85
N VAL A 397 -28.62 51.36 72.37
CA VAL A 397 -28.23 52.58 73.10
C VAL A 397 -29.45 53.44 73.43
N TYR A 398 -30.33 53.69 72.47
CA TYR A 398 -31.55 54.47 72.70
C TYR A 398 -32.55 53.77 73.61
N VAL A 399 -32.74 52.45 73.47
CA VAL A 399 -33.59 51.67 74.40
C VAL A 399 -33.05 51.78 75.83
N ASN A 400 -31.74 51.71 76.02
CA ASN A 400 -31.10 51.89 77.32
C ASN A 400 -31.27 53.31 77.88
N LYS A 401 -31.16 54.35 77.05
CA LYS A 401 -31.46 55.74 77.44
C LYS A 401 -32.91 55.88 77.91
N LEU A 402 -33.87 55.37 77.13
CA LEU A 402 -35.29 55.40 77.49
C LEU A 402 -35.57 54.64 78.80
N HIS A 403 -34.90 53.49 79.00
CA HIS A 403 -35.01 52.72 80.24
C HIS A 403 -34.45 53.51 81.45
N LYS A 404 -33.28 54.16 81.31
CA LYS A 404 -32.72 55.04 82.34
C LYS A 404 -33.67 56.21 82.66
N TYR A 405 -34.24 56.82 81.63
CA TYR A 405 -35.25 57.88 81.79
C TYR A 405 -36.47 57.39 82.57
N ARG A 406 -37.10 56.29 82.17
CA ARG A 406 -38.25 55.68 82.88
C ARG A 406 -37.91 55.36 84.34
N LYS A 407 -36.70 54.85 84.62
CA LYS A 407 -36.24 54.56 85.98
C LYS A 407 -36.11 55.84 86.81
N ASN A 408 -35.56 56.92 86.23
CA ASN A 408 -35.41 58.22 86.88
C ASN A 408 -36.77 58.87 87.18
N VAL A 409 -37.71 58.84 86.22
CA VAL A 409 -39.09 59.31 86.42
C VAL A 409 -39.76 58.54 87.56
N ASN A 410 -39.70 57.20 87.54
CA ASN A 410 -40.27 56.36 88.59
C ASN A 410 -39.65 56.63 89.97
N LEU A 411 -38.35 56.91 90.04
CA LEU A 411 -37.65 57.25 91.29
C LEU A 411 -38.14 58.59 91.87
N ASN A 412 -38.26 59.62 91.05
CA ASN A 412 -38.74 60.94 91.49
C ASN A 412 -40.21 60.90 91.95
N ILE A 413 -41.06 60.12 91.27
CA ILE A 413 -42.45 59.89 91.70
C ILE A 413 -42.49 59.19 93.07
N LYS A 414 -41.73 58.10 93.24
CA LYS A 414 -41.70 57.33 94.51
C LYS A 414 -41.15 58.11 95.70
N THR A 415 -40.24 59.05 95.48
CA THR A 415 -39.58 59.85 96.53
C THR A 415 -40.32 61.15 96.85
N GLY A 416 -41.47 61.41 96.22
CA GLY A 416 -42.25 62.65 96.42
C GLY A 416 -41.60 63.90 95.83
N GLN A 417 -40.51 63.76 95.06
CA GLN A 417 -39.73 64.86 94.48
C GLN A 417 -40.31 65.30 93.12
N MET A 418 -41.62 65.56 93.07
CA MET A 418 -42.32 65.88 91.82
C MET A 418 -41.78 67.13 91.12
N GLY A 419 -41.23 68.10 91.87
CA GLY A 419 -40.59 69.29 91.32
C GLY A 419 -39.36 69.01 90.44
N ASN A 420 -38.70 67.87 90.59
CA ASN A 420 -37.55 67.49 89.75
C ASN A 420 -37.97 66.98 88.36
N LEU A 421 -39.24 66.60 88.15
CA LEU A 421 -39.76 66.22 86.82
C LEU A 421 -39.93 67.42 85.88
N HIS A 422 -39.92 68.65 86.41
CA HIS A 422 -39.93 69.87 85.61
C HIS A 422 -38.52 70.38 85.25
N LYS A 423 -37.46 69.68 85.66
CA LYS A 423 -36.05 70.05 85.38
C LYS A 423 -35.48 69.44 84.09
N PHE A 424 -36.26 68.66 83.33
CA PHE A 424 -35.83 68.24 82.01
C PHE A 424 -35.74 69.50 81.14
N SER A 425 -34.50 69.99 80.97
CA SER A 425 -34.23 71.24 80.27
C SER A 425 -34.48 71.07 78.77
N PRO A 426 -34.96 72.11 78.06
CA PRO A 426 -34.86 72.18 76.60
C PRO A 426 -33.47 71.81 76.07
N ASP A 427 -32.41 72.06 76.85
CA ASP A 427 -31.02 71.73 76.52
C ASP A 427 -30.75 70.22 76.38
N GLU A 428 -31.45 69.36 77.14
CA GLU A 428 -31.27 67.90 77.05
C GLU A 428 -31.90 67.33 75.76
N MET A 429 -33.03 67.90 75.33
CA MET A 429 -33.69 67.53 74.07
C MET A 429 -32.85 67.97 72.87
N GLU A 430 -32.26 69.16 72.92
CA GLU A 430 -31.36 69.65 71.88
C GLU A 430 -30.08 68.79 71.78
N TYR A 431 -29.55 68.32 72.90
CA TYR A 431 -28.42 67.38 72.93
C TYR A 431 -28.76 66.04 72.24
N ASP A 432 -29.90 65.42 72.58
CA ASP A 432 -30.30 64.14 71.98
C ASP A 432 -30.61 64.27 70.47
N ILE A 433 -31.14 65.41 70.02
CA ILE A 433 -31.36 65.71 68.59
C ILE A 433 -30.02 65.86 67.86
N ASN A 434 -29.06 66.58 68.44
CA ASN A 434 -27.73 66.71 67.86
C ASN A 434 -26.98 65.38 67.80
N GLU A 435 -27.13 64.52 68.81
CA GLU A 435 -26.59 63.16 68.82
C GLU A 435 -27.22 62.30 67.71
N LEU A 436 -28.55 62.38 67.52
CA LEU A 436 -29.25 61.71 66.42
C LEU A 436 -28.72 62.15 65.06
N HIS A 437 -28.59 63.46 64.83
CA HIS A 437 -28.07 64.02 63.58
C HIS A 437 -26.63 63.60 63.32
N THR A 438 -25.76 63.66 64.34
CA THR A 438 -24.35 63.23 64.23
C THR A 438 -24.26 61.73 63.89
N ASN A 439 -25.06 60.90 64.55
CA ASN A 439 -25.10 59.47 64.30
C ASN A 439 -25.64 59.16 62.90
N PHE A 440 -26.69 59.86 62.47
CA PHE A 440 -27.25 59.75 61.13
C PHE A 440 -26.20 60.09 60.07
N ASP A 441 -25.54 61.23 60.17
CA ASP A 441 -24.55 61.71 59.21
C ASP A 441 -23.39 60.71 59.06
N LYS A 442 -22.82 60.26 60.19
CA LYS A 442 -21.73 59.27 60.19
C LYS A 442 -22.15 57.95 59.56
N THR A 443 -23.34 57.44 59.93
CA THR A 443 -23.83 56.15 59.41
C THR A 443 -24.13 56.24 57.92
N PHE A 444 -24.77 57.33 57.50
CA PHE A 444 -25.16 57.55 56.13
C PHE A 444 -23.95 57.75 55.21
N LEU A 445 -22.99 58.59 55.59
CA LEU A 445 -21.76 58.80 54.83
C LEU A 445 -20.88 57.55 54.77
N ALA A 446 -20.93 56.69 55.79
CA ALA A 446 -20.21 55.42 55.77
C ALA A 446 -20.86 54.40 54.82
N LEU A 447 -22.21 54.39 54.72
CA LEU A 447 -22.96 53.57 53.76
C LEU A 447 -22.87 54.10 52.33
N TYR A 448 -22.83 55.42 52.16
CA TYR A 448 -22.79 56.10 50.86
C TYR A 448 -21.62 57.11 50.82
N PRO A 449 -20.36 56.64 50.77
CA PRO A 449 -19.18 57.50 50.88
C PRO A 449 -19.07 58.53 49.75
N ASN A 450 -19.63 58.23 48.58
CA ASN A 450 -19.63 59.13 47.43
C ASN A 450 -20.87 60.02 47.34
N PHE A 451 -21.79 59.95 48.31
CA PHE A 451 -23.08 60.64 48.24
C PHE A 451 -22.94 62.13 47.95
N VAL A 452 -22.07 62.84 48.67
CA VAL A 452 -21.92 64.30 48.53
C VAL A 452 -21.34 64.65 47.17
N THR A 453 -20.39 63.85 46.68
CA THR A 453 -19.77 64.04 45.35
C THR A 453 -20.80 63.83 44.24
N GLU A 454 -21.57 62.74 44.30
CA GLU A 454 -22.63 62.45 43.34
C GLU A 454 -23.77 63.47 43.44
N PHE A 455 -24.14 63.89 44.64
CA PHE A 455 -25.15 64.93 44.87
C PHE A 455 -24.72 66.28 44.30
N ASN A 456 -23.46 66.67 44.51
CA ASN A 456 -22.90 67.90 43.94
C ASN A 456 -22.84 67.88 42.41
N SER A 457 -22.76 66.70 41.79
CA SER A 457 -22.82 66.58 40.32
C SER A 457 -24.19 66.94 39.74
N LEU A 458 -25.24 66.95 40.57
CA LEU A 458 -26.60 67.34 40.19
C LEU A 458 -26.85 68.85 40.37
N LEU A 459 -25.89 69.60 40.93
CA LEU A 459 -25.99 71.02 41.23
C LEU A 459 -25.12 71.87 40.30
N ARG A 460 -25.46 73.16 40.16
CA ARG A 460 -24.61 74.12 39.43
C ARG A 460 -23.25 74.26 40.10
N SER A 461 -22.19 74.43 39.31
CA SER A 461 -20.80 74.43 39.79
C SER A 461 -20.48 75.47 40.86
N ASN A 462 -21.23 76.57 40.92
CA ASN A 462 -21.08 77.63 41.92
C ASN A 462 -21.95 77.47 43.17
N GLU A 463 -22.77 76.41 43.27
CA GLU A 463 -23.78 76.19 44.32
C GLU A 463 -23.61 74.83 45.03
N GLN A 464 -22.43 74.21 44.90
CA GLN A 464 -22.09 72.90 45.50
C GLN A 464 -21.87 72.99 47.01
N TYR A 465 -22.15 71.90 47.72
CA TYR A 465 -21.95 71.80 49.17
C TYR A 465 -20.57 71.22 49.50
N ASN A 466 -19.92 71.80 50.50
CA ASN A 466 -18.75 71.24 51.16
C ASN A 466 -19.13 70.82 52.57
N LEU A 467 -18.62 69.68 53.03
CA LEU A 467 -18.85 69.23 54.40
C LEU A 467 -17.95 70.01 55.35
N GLU A 468 -18.53 70.64 56.36
CA GLU A 468 -17.80 71.17 57.49
C GLU A 468 -17.63 70.06 58.52
N ARG A 469 -16.38 69.75 58.90
CA ARG A 469 -16.03 68.71 59.88
C ARG A 469 -16.54 67.28 59.56
N GLY A 470 -16.93 67.01 58.33
CA GLY A 470 -17.41 65.69 57.90
C GLY A 470 -18.87 65.39 58.28
N GLU A 471 -19.66 66.41 58.58
CA GLU A 471 -21.09 66.30 58.92
C GLU A 471 -21.96 66.85 57.80
N LEU A 472 -23.14 66.25 57.60
CA LEU A 472 -24.10 66.74 56.62
C LEU A 472 -24.75 68.01 57.17
N ASN A 473 -24.87 69.03 56.34
CA ASN A 473 -25.67 70.18 56.70
C ASN A 473 -27.18 69.84 56.64
N ASN A 474 -28.01 70.73 57.17
CA ASN A 474 -29.47 70.52 57.28
C ASN A 474 -30.14 70.22 55.93
N GLU A 475 -29.63 70.83 54.85
CA GLU A 475 -30.13 70.62 53.48
C GLU A 475 -29.75 69.21 52.99
N LEU A 476 -28.49 68.80 53.15
CA LEU A 476 -28.00 67.48 52.77
C LEU A 476 -28.66 66.35 53.58
N ARG A 477 -28.98 66.56 54.86
CA ARG A 477 -29.70 65.57 55.69
C ARG A 477 -31.09 65.25 55.12
N ILE A 478 -31.81 66.26 54.63
CA ILE A 478 -33.12 66.06 53.98
C ILE A 478 -32.97 65.18 52.74
N PHE A 479 -31.97 65.44 51.90
CA PHE A 479 -31.76 64.66 50.68
C PHE A 479 -31.13 63.29 50.93
N ALA A 480 -30.37 63.12 52.01
CA ALA A 480 -29.92 61.83 52.50
C ALA A 480 -31.11 60.94 52.92
N LEU A 481 -32.11 61.50 53.62
CA LEU A 481 -33.34 60.80 53.98
C LEU A 481 -34.17 60.41 52.73
N ILE A 482 -34.27 61.31 51.75
CA ILE A 482 -34.90 61.01 50.45
C ILE A 482 -34.17 59.86 49.75
N LYS A 483 -32.83 59.85 49.75
CA LYS A 483 -32.02 58.74 49.21
C LYS A 483 -32.27 57.41 49.93
N LEU A 484 -32.55 57.44 51.23
CA LEU A 484 -32.96 56.25 51.99
C LEU A 484 -34.42 55.83 51.73
N GLY A 485 -35.16 56.55 50.89
CA GLY A 485 -36.56 56.27 50.55
C GLY A 485 -37.59 56.96 51.44
N ILE A 486 -37.17 57.83 52.36
CA ILE A 486 -38.08 58.64 53.19
C ILE A 486 -38.41 59.92 52.41
N THR A 487 -39.47 59.87 51.62
CA THR A 487 -39.90 60.97 50.73
C THR A 487 -41.02 61.83 51.32
N ASP A 488 -41.74 61.32 52.32
CA ASP A 488 -42.81 62.05 53.01
C ASP A 488 -42.22 63.21 53.84
N VAL A 489 -42.60 64.44 53.48
CA VAL A 489 -42.13 65.67 54.13
C VAL A 489 -42.44 65.67 55.63
N LYS A 490 -43.55 65.06 56.04
CA LYS A 490 -43.90 64.93 57.47
C LYS A 490 -42.91 64.03 58.20
N GLN A 491 -42.57 62.88 57.64
CA GLN A 491 -41.59 61.96 58.23
C GLN A 491 -40.19 62.57 58.31
N ILE A 492 -39.77 63.33 57.28
CA ILE A 492 -38.50 64.06 57.30
C ILE A 492 -38.50 65.12 58.41
N ALA A 493 -39.59 65.87 58.54
CA ALA A 493 -39.76 66.88 59.58
C ALA A 493 -39.71 66.26 60.98
N ASP A 494 -40.41 65.15 61.18
CA ASP A 494 -40.42 64.40 62.44
C ASP A 494 -39.02 63.85 62.78
N PHE A 495 -38.30 63.26 61.81
CA PHE A 495 -36.95 62.72 62.02
C PHE A 495 -35.92 63.81 62.34
N LEU A 496 -35.95 64.93 61.61
CA LEU A 496 -35.01 66.02 61.79
C LEU A 496 -35.39 66.97 62.94
N HIS A 497 -36.56 66.78 63.56
CA HIS A 497 -37.15 67.69 64.54
C HIS A 497 -37.31 69.13 64.00
N TYR A 498 -37.71 69.24 62.73
CA TYR A 498 -37.99 70.51 62.06
C TYR A 498 -39.49 70.73 61.88
N SER A 499 -39.90 71.98 61.63
CA SER A 499 -41.25 72.23 61.14
C SER A 499 -41.39 71.75 59.70
N VAL A 500 -42.58 71.31 59.32
CA VAL A 500 -42.91 70.94 57.93
C VAL A 500 -42.55 72.08 56.96
N GLN A 501 -42.81 73.32 57.35
CA GLN A 501 -42.47 74.51 56.57
C GLN A 501 -40.94 74.65 56.37
N THR A 502 -40.15 74.36 57.39
CA THR A 502 -38.68 74.41 57.33
C THR A 502 -38.14 73.40 56.32
N VAL A 503 -38.68 72.17 56.31
CA VAL A 503 -38.29 71.15 55.32
C VAL A 503 -38.68 71.58 53.91
N TYR A 504 -39.88 72.14 53.71
CA TYR A 504 -40.29 72.69 52.40
C TYR A 504 -39.34 73.79 51.91
N ASN A 505 -38.96 74.71 52.81
CA ASN A 505 -38.07 75.81 52.48
C ASN A 505 -36.67 75.30 52.07
N TYR A 506 -36.10 74.36 52.83
CA TYR A 506 -34.82 73.75 52.48
C TYR A 506 -34.90 72.95 51.17
N LYS A 507 -35.94 72.12 50.96
CA LYS A 507 -36.12 71.40 49.68
C LYS A 507 -36.21 72.36 48.51
N SER A 508 -37.05 73.39 48.60
CA SER A 508 -37.22 74.40 47.55
C SER A 508 -35.91 75.14 47.24
N LYS A 509 -35.19 75.54 48.29
CA LYS A 509 -33.90 76.23 48.18
C LYS A 509 -32.81 75.38 47.50
N VAL A 510 -32.79 74.07 47.73
CA VAL A 510 -31.83 73.19 47.05
C VAL A 510 -32.25 72.92 45.61
N LYS A 511 -33.56 72.74 45.36
CA LYS A 511 -34.08 72.52 44.00
C LYS A 511 -33.78 73.68 43.05
N THR A 512 -33.77 74.93 43.52
CA THR A 512 -33.40 76.08 42.68
C THR A 512 -31.93 76.08 42.25
N LYS A 513 -31.08 75.32 42.96
CA LYS A 513 -29.65 75.14 42.65
C LYS A 513 -29.37 73.96 41.71
N ALA A 514 -30.38 73.13 41.43
CA ALA A 514 -30.24 71.94 40.60
C ALA A 514 -29.98 72.28 39.12
N LEU A 515 -29.32 71.36 38.43
CA LEU A 515 -29.15 71.37 36.97
C LEU A 515 -30.37 70.81 36.22
N VAL A 516 -31.14 69.95 36.89
CA VAL A 516 -32.30 69.23 36.34
C VAL A 516 -33.61 69.89 36.82
N GLU A 517 -34.70 69.74 36.07
CA GLU A 517 -36.01 70.26 36.46
C GLU A 517 -36.44 69.78 37.87
N SER A 518 -37.16 70.65 38.59
CA SER A 518 -37.56 70.51 40.00
C SER A 518 -38.23 69.16 40.34
N ASP A 519 -38.94 68.57 39.38
CA ASP A 519 -39.72 67.35 39.58
C ASP A 519 -38.88 66.08 39.40
N GLN A 520 -37.77 66.15 38.66
CA GLN A 520 -36.85 65.03 38.42
C GLN A 520 -35.67 64.99 39.39
N PHE A 521 -35.35 66.10 40.06
CA PHE A 521 -34.19 66.20 40.95
C PHE A 521 -34.23 65.18 42.10
N GLU A 522 -35.38 65.00 42.75
CA GLU A 522 -35.50 64.03 43.86
C GLU A 522 -35.35 62.57 43.39
N GLU A 523 -35.82 62.25 42.18
CA GLU A 523 -35.65 60.90 41.60
C GLU A 523 -34.18 60.60 41.30
N GLU A 524 -33.43 61.57 40.80
CA GLU A 524 -31.98 61.43 40.58
C GLU A 524 -31.22 61.29 41.89
N VAL A 525 -31.62 62.00 42.95
CA VAL A 525 -31.05 61.82 44.29
C VAL A 525 -31.28 60.41 44.84
N ILE A 526 -32.44 59.80 44.57
CA ILE A 526 -32.73 58.41 44.97
C ILE A 526 -31.80 57.42 44.25
N LYS A 527 -31.35 57.73 43.02
CA LYS A 527 -30.49 56.85 42.21
C LYS A 527 -29.00 56.91 42.61
N ILE A 528 -28.57 57.91 43.37
CA ILE A 528 -27.19 58.06 43.87
C ILE A 528 -26.73 56.79 44.58
N GLY A 529 -25.58 56.24 44.23
CA GLY A 529 -25.06 55.00 44.83
C GLY A 529 -25.86 53.71 44.57
N SER A 530 -26.85 53.71 43.67
CA SER A 530 -27.51 52.47 43.23
C SER A 530 -26.63 51.73 42.21
N ILE A 531 -26.46 50.42 42.39
CA ILE A 531 -25.72 49.56 41.46
C ILE A 531 -26.52 49.51 40.13
N LYS A 532 -25.88 49.89 39.02
CA LYS A 532 -26.44 49.71 37.67
C LYS A 532 -26.33 48.26 37.21
#